data_AF-A0A2U1QKL3-F1
#
_entry.id   AF-A0A2U1QKL3-F1
#
_cell.length_a   1.000
_cell.length_b   1.000
_cell.length_c   1.000
_cell.angle_alpha   90.00
_cell.angle_beta   90.00
_cell.angle_gamma   90.00
#
_symmetry.space_group_name_H-M   'P 1'
#
loop_
_entity.id
_entity.type
_entity.pdbx_description
1 polymer ?
#
loop_
_entity_poly.entity_id
_entity_poly.type
_entity_poly.pdbx_seq_one_letter_code
_entity_poly.pdbx_strand_id
1 'polypeptide(L)'
;MRRCMDSNPSVTSYPDIAGVAFGRKGRIIALVFTCLELYLVATGLLILEGDNLHKLSPHFGFKIGNTKMDGRHSFVIVARLIIMPTLWLSDLSVLSYLSFGGVLSSLIVVICVLCVGLSGDGFHKNGDLINFKGLPTTVSLYKFCYGAHAMFPTIYLSMKRKSQFPIVLIISFLVCTTTYVIMAILGYVIYGEDVQSQVTLNLPTEKASAKVAIYTILAGPITKYALTIMPIANAIENYLPVKYRDNNIISAMIKTSLLVSTVVLAIVFPSFESVTSLSGAALIIIVSFVLPCACYLKIFKLYRSFGVDFVVIMGLVVLATLVGVVGTYSSIRETFKHV
;
A
#
# COMPACT_ATOMS: atom_id res chain seq x y z
N MET A 1 -0.04 -16.29 -12.22
CA MET A 1 1.17 -15.52 -12.59
C MET A 1 2.37 -16.35 -12.99
N ARG A 2 2.93 -17.22 -12.13
CA ARG A 2 4.10 -18.06 -12.49
C ARG A 2 3.94 -18.75 -13.86
N ARG A 3 2.80 -19.42 -14.09
CA ARG A 3 2.49 -20.04 -15.39
C ARG A 3 2.52 -19.05 -16.57
N CYS A 4 2.03 -17.83 -16.39
CA CYS A 4 2.09 -16.78 -17.43
C CYS A 4 3.53 -16.35 -17.72
N MET A 5 4.36 -16.23 -16.69
CA MET A 5 5.77 -15.87 -16.86
C MET A 5 6.58 -17.00 -17.51
N ASP A 6 6.33 -18.25 -17.07
CA ASP A 6 6.98 -19.43 -17.65
C ASP A 6 6.54 -19.66 -19.11
N SER A 7 5.38 -19.15 -19.52
CA SER A 7 4.87 -19.28 -20.90
C SER A 7 5.59 -18.39 -21.92
N ASN A 8 6.26 -17.31 -21.50
CA ASN A 8 6.94 -16.41 -22.43
C ASN A 8 8.18 -15.76 -21.77
N PRO A 9 9.41 -16.08 -22.23
CA PRO A 9 10.64 -15.52 -21.69
C PRO A 9 10.78 -14.00 -21.79
N SER A 10 10.03 -13.34 -22.69
CA SER A 10 10.06 -11.88 -22.84
C SER A 10 9.33 -11.13 -21.71
N VAL A 11 8.60 -11.84 -20.85
CA VAL A 11 7.87 -11.23 -19.73
C VAL A 11 8.82 -10.95 -18.58
N THR A 12 9.14 -9.68 -18.36
CA THR A 12 10.01 -9.24 -17.26
C THR A 12 9.26 -8.44 -16.18
N SER A 13 8.05 -7.97 -16.47
CA SER A 13 7.24 -7.17 -15.56
C SER A 13 5.76 -7.57 -15.60
N TYR A 14 5.00 -7.08 -14.61
CA TYR A 14 3.55 -7.28 -14.55
C TYR A 14 2.80 -6.71 -15.78
N PRO A 15 3.10 -5.47 -16.25
CA PRO A 15 2.55 -4.95 -17.50
C PRO A 15 2.89 -5.78 -18.75
N ASP A 16 4.01 -6.48 -18.79
CA ASP A 16 4.37 -7.33 -19.94
C ASP A 16 3.45 -8.54 -20.05
N ILE A 17 2.98 -9.10 -18.92
CA ILE A 17 1.96 -10.18 -18.93
C ILE A 17 0.70 -9.70 -19.67
N ALA A 18 0.23 -8.49 -19.33
CA ALA A 18 -0.91 -7.89 -20.01
C ALA A 18 -0.61 -7.53 -21.47
N GLY A 19 0.64 -7.16 -21.78
CA GLY A 19 1.12 -6.95 -23.14
C GLY A 19 1.06 -8.19 -24.01
N VAL A 20 1.47 -9.35 -23.47
CA VAL A 20 1.37 -10.64 -24.18
C VAL A 20 -0.09 -11.04 -24.39
N ALA A 21 -0.97 -10.79 -23.41
CA ALA A 21 -2.37 -11.16 -23.50
C ALA A 21 -3.20 -10.25 -24.44
N PHE A 22 -3.02 -8.94 -24.37
CA PHE A 22 -3.91 -7.94 -24.98
C PHE A 22 -3.16 -6.88 -25.83
N GLY A 23 -1.88 -7.11 -26.13
CA GLY A 23 -1.05 -6.19 -26.91
C GLY A 23 -0.74 -4.88 -26.20
N ARG A 24 -0.38 -3.85 -26.97
CA ARG A 24 0.05 -2.54 -26.44
C ARG A 24 -0.97 -1.89 -25.51
N LYS A 25 -2.27 -2.00 -25.81
CA LYS A 25 -3.35 -1.44 -24.99
C LYS A 25 -3.38 -2.08 -23.60
N GLY A 26 -3.29 -3.42 -23.52
CA GLY A 26 -3.25 -4.13 -22.24
C GLY A 26 -2.04 -3.76 -21.39
N ARG A 27 -0.85 -3.67 -22.02
CA ARG A 27 0.37 -3.24 -21.34
C ARG A 27 0.21 -1.84 -20.72
N ILE A 28 -0.33 -0.88 -21.46
CA ILE A 28 -0.54 0.49 -20.95
C ILE A 28 -1.56 0.49 -19.81
N ILE A 29 -2.68 -0.24 -19.95
CA ILE A 29 -3.70 -0.33 -18.90
C ILE A 29 -3.12 -0.88 -17.60
N ALA A 30 -2.41 -2.02 -17.67
CA ALA A 30 -1.79 -2.63 -16.49
C ALA A 30 -0.74 -1.72 -15.85
N LEU A 31 0.05 -1.01 -16.66
CA LEU A 31 1.01 -0.03 -16.18
C LEU A 31 0.33 1.11 -15.44
N VAL A 32 -0.71 1.72 -16.02
CA VAL A 32 -1.44 2.84 -15.42
C VAL A 32 -2.03 2.44 -14.07
N PHE A 33 -2.74 1.30 -13.98
CA PHE A 33 -3.34 0.87 -12.72
C PHE A 33 -2.31 0.52 -11.66
N THR A 34 -1.19 -0.12 -12.04
CA THR A 34 -0.08 -0.39 -11.11
C THR A 34 0.57 0.90 -10.61
N CYS A 35 0.77 1.89 -11.49
CA CYS A 35 1.31 3.18 -11.10
C CYS A 35 0.35 3.93 -10.18
N LEU A 36 -0.96 3.94 -10.48
CA LEU A 36 -1.98 4.55 -9.62
C LEU A 36 -2.04 3.88 -8.24
N GLU A 37 -1.91 2.56 -8.18
CA GLU A 37 -1.87 1.80 -6.92
C GLU A 37 -0.70 2.26 -6.05
N LEU A 38 0.52 2.21 -6.61
CA LEU A 38 1.73 2.66 -5.92
C LEU A 38 1.66 4.14 -5.52
N TYR A 39 1.00 4.97 -6.34
CA TYR A 39 0.82 6.39 -6.06
C TYR A 39 -0.11 6.63 -4.86
N LEU A 40 -1.19 5.86 -4.72
CA LEU A 40 -2.04 5.92 -3.51
C LEU A 40 -1.32 5.33 -2.29
N VAL A 41 -0.50 4.28 -2.45
CA VAL A 41 0.35 3.77 -1.36
C VAL A 41 1.31 4.86 -0.87
N ALA A 42 2.00 5.56 -1.78
CA ALA A 42 2.89 6.67 -1.44
C ALA A 42 2.15 7.81 -0.72
N THR A 43 0.95 8.15 -1.19
CA THR A 43 0.07 9.14 -0.53
C THR A 43 -0.29 8.70 0.90
N GLY A 44 -0.65 7.43 1.09
CA GLY A 44 -0.93 6.86 2.41
C GLY A 44 0.27 6.94 3.36
N LEU A 45 1.48 6.69 2.87
CA LEU A 45 2.71 6.82 3.68
C LEU A 45 2.93 8.26 4.17
N LEU A 46 2.60 9.28 3.37
CA LEU A 46 2.71 10.68 3.78
C LEU A 46 1.66 11.07 4.83
N ILE A 47 0.43 10.57 4.69
CA ILE A 47 -0.61 10.76 5.71
C ILE A 47 -0.21 10.08 7.02
N LEU A 48 0.30 8.84 6.94
CA LEU A 48 0.82 8.10 8.08
C LEU A 48 1.87 8.90 8.85
N GLU A 49 2.88 9.43 8.15
CA GLU A 49 3.89 10.31 8.75
C GLU A 49 3.26 11.56 9.38
N GLY A 50 2.43 12.27 8.63
CA GLY A 50 1.81 13.52 9.08
C GLY A 50 0.99 13.36 10.36
N ASP A 51 0.16 12.31 10.41
CA ASP A 51 -0.72 12.02 11.54
C ASP A 51 0.11 11.65 12.80
N ASN A 52 1.15 10.82 12.64
CA ASN A 52 1.99 10.39 13.77
C ASN A 52 2.92 11.50 14.28
N LEU A 53 3.46 12.35 13.40
CA LEU A 53 4.24 13.52 13.82
C LEU A 53 3.35 14.55 14.53
N HIS A 54 2.13 14.77 14.03
CA HIS A 54 1.16 15.64 14.71
C HIS A 54 0.83 15.14 16.11
N LYS A 55 0.66 13.82 16.26
CA LYS A 55 0.44 13.20 17.57
C LYS A 55 1.59 13.43 18.56
N LEU A 56 2.85 13.37 18.12
CA LEU A 56 4.00 13.59 18.98
C LEU A 56 4.20 15.07 19.35
N SER A 57 3.65 15.99 18.55
CA SER A 57 3.83 17.43 18.72
C SER A 57 2.55 18.19 18.36
N PRO A 58 1.49 18.07 19.18
CA PRO A 58 0.16 18.60 18.87
C PRO A 58 0.11 20.14 18.82
N HIS A 59 1.06 20.81 19.47
CA HIS A 59 1.17 22.28 19.48
C HIS A 59 1.93 22.87 18.30
N PHE A 60 2.51 22.03 17.44
CA PHE A 60 3.26 22.48 16.26
C PHE A 60 2.31 22.80 15.10
N GLY A 61 2.50 23.95 14.47
CA GLY A 61 1.77 24.33 13.26
C GLY A 61 2.43 25.53 12.59
N PHE A 62 2.43 25.56 11.25
CA PHE A 62 2.96 26.68 10.50
C PHE A 62 1.92 27.82 10.41
N LYS A 63 2.39 29.05 10.65
CA LYS A 63 1.67 30.26 10.26
C LYS A 63 2.25 30.73 8.93
N ILE A 64 1.48 30.62 7.85
CA ILE A 64 1.83 31.21 6.56
C ILE A 64 0.94 32.46 6.40
N GLY A 65 1.54 33.64 6.60
CA GLY A 65 0.79 34.91 6.59
C GLY A 65 -0.27 34.98 7.69
N ASN A 66 -1.50 35.38 7.33
CA ASN A 66 -2.64 35.52 8.26
C ASN A 66 -3.47 34.24 8.45
N THR A 67 -3.16 33.16 7.73
CA THR A 67 -3.87 31.88 7.83
C THR A 67 -3.05 30.87 8.63
N LYS A 68 -3.61 30.37 9.73
CA LYS A 68 -3.01 29.28 10.52
C LYS A 68 -3.28 27.97 9.80
N MET A 69 -2.23 27.30 9.33
CA MET A 69 -2.36 25.99 8.69
C MET A 69 -2.51 24.94 9.78
N ASP A 70 -3.45 24.02 9.62
CA ASP A 70 -3.69 22.96 10.60
C ASP A 70 -2.42 22.10 10.80
N GLY A 71 -2.26 21.57 12.01
CA GLY A 71 -1.04 20.88 12.45
C GLY A 71 -0.74 19.65 11.60
N ARG A 72 -1.78 18.87 11.26
CA ARG A 72 -1.67 17.70 10.39
C ARG A 72 -1.06 18.06 9.03
N HIS A 73 -1.62 19.07 8.35
CA HIS A 73 -1.13 19.49 7.03
C HIS A 73 0.28 20.07 7.08
N SER A 74 0.61 20.77 8.17
CA SER A 74 1.97 21.25 8.45
C SER A 74 2.97 20.08 8.51
N PHE A 75 2.60 18.98 9.19
CA PHE A 75 3.48 17.81 9.32
C PHE A 75 3.60 16.98 8.04
N VAL A 76 2.59 16.94 7.17
CA VAL A 76 2.72 16.34 5.84
C VAL A 76 3.81 17.06 5.01
N ILE A 77 3.92 18.39 5.13
CA ILE A 77 4.99 19.16 4.49
C ILE A 77 6.36 18.86 5.13
N VAL A 78 6.43 18.69 6.45
CA VAL A 78 7.68 18.28 7.12
C VAL A 78 8.10 16.88 6.66
N ALA A 79 7.18 15.93 6.59
CA ALA A 79 7.44 14.57 6.11
C ALA A 79 8.03 14.58 4.70
N ARG A 80 7.51 15.44 3.82
CA ARG A 80 8.09 15.67 2.48
C ARG A 80 9.57 16.05 2.55
N LEU A 81 9.94 16.99 3.42
CA LEU A 81 11.33 17.45 3.55
C LEU A 81 12.25 16.35 4.07
N ILE A 82 11.76 15.50 4.97
CA ILE A 82 12.52 14.35 5.52
C ILE A 82 12.70 13.26 4.46
N ILE A 83 11.68 13.01 3.64
CA ILE A 83 11.69 11.95 2.61
C ILE A 83 12.44 12.38 1.34
N MET A 84 12.45 13.68 1.03
CA MET A 84 13.05 14.18 -0.22
C MET A 84 14.50 13.72 -0.47
N PRO A 85 15.42 13.71 0.52
CA PRO A 85 16.78 13.19 0.33
C PRO A 85 16.82 11.72 -0.08
N THR A 86 15.87 10.89 0.39
CA THR A 86 15.88 9.45 0.10
C THR A 86 15.49 9.14 -1.34
N LEU A 87 14.81 10.07 -2.04
CA LEU A 87 14.51 9.95 -3.47
C LEU A 87 15.74 10.04 -4.37
N TRP A 88 16.80 10.68 -3.86
CA TRP A 88 18.04 10.88 -4.61
C TRP A 88 19.08 9.79 -4.32
N LEU A 89 18.80 8.91 -3.35
CA LEU A 89 19.59 7.73 -3.07
C LEU A 89 19.18 6.61 -4.04
N SER A 90 20.02 6.38 -5.05
CA SER A 90 19.75 5.43 -6.13
C SER A 90 20.25 4.00 -5.85
N ASP A 91 20.80 3.73 -4.66
CA ASP A 91 21.47 2.47 -4.40
C ASP A 91 20.47 1.37 -3.98
N LEU A 92 20.12 0.52 -4.95
CA LEU A 92 19.18 -0.58 -4.78
C LEU A 92 19.73 -1.73 -3.92
N SER A 93 21.04 -1.75 -3.62
CA SER A 93 21.66 -2.79 -2.77
C SER A 93 21.20 -2.72 -1.31
N VAL A 94 20.82 -1.52 -0.85
CA VAL A 94 20.34 -1.26 0.52
C VAL A 94 18.90 -1.74 0.74
N LEU A 95 18.14 -2.00 -0.35
CA LEU A 95 16.72 -2.36 -0.29
C LEU A 95 16.43 -3.65 0.45
N SER A 96 17.30 -4.66 0.31
CA SER A 96 17.12 -5.95 0.97
C SER A 96 17.22 -5.80 2.49
N TYR A 97 18.20 -5.02 2.96
CA TYR A 97 18.38 -4.67 4.37
C TYR A 97 17.22 -3.83 4.90
N LEU A 98 16.76 -2.84 4.13
CA LEU A 98 15.59 -2.03 4.49
C LEU A 98 14.31 -2.87 4.57
N SER A 99 14.13 -3.82 3.66
CA SER A 99 12.98 -4.73 3.66
C SER A 99 13.00 -5.65 4.89
N PHE A 100 14.16 -6.22 5.23
CA PHE A 100 14.33 -7.01 6.45
C PHE A 100 14.07 -6.18 7.71
N GLY A 101 14.62 -4.96 7.79
CA GLY A 101 14.35 -4.01 8.87
C GLY A 101 12.86 -3.66 8.98
N GLY A 102 12.14 -3.57 7.88
CA GLY A 102 10.69 -3.36 7.86
C GLY A 102 9.87 -4.50 8.48
N VAL A 103 10.30 -5.75 8.27
CA VAL A 103 9.67 -6.92 8.93
C VAL A 103 9.91 -6.87 10.45
N LEU A 104 11.15 -6.63 10.86
CA LEU A 104 11.49 -6.50 12.28
C LEU A 104 10.75 -5.34 12.95
N SER A 105 10.64 -4.20 12.27
CA SER A 105 9.87 -3.03 12.72
C SER A 105 8.40 -3.39 12.96
N SER A 106 7.81 -4.20 12.08
CA SER A 106 6.41 -4.64 12.24
C SER A 106 6.23 -5.50 13.49
N LEU A 107 7.20 -6.38 13.80
CA LEU A 107 7.19 -7.19 15.02
C LEU A 107 7.38 -6.33 16.29
N ILE A 108 8.29 -5.36 16.24
CA ILE A 108 8.52 -4.41 17.34
C ILE A 108 7.23 -3.65 17.66
N VAL A 109 6.50 -3.17 16.65
CA VAL A 109 5.23 -2.47 16.85
C VAL A 109 4.21 -3.36 17.55
N VAL A 110 4.04 -4.61 17.10
CA VAL A 110 3.11 -5.56 17.73
C VAL A 110 3.48 -5.79 19.21
N ILE A 111 4.75 -6.01 19.51
CA ILE A 111 5.23 -6.20 20.88
C ILE A 111 4.97 -4.94 21.71
N CYS A 112 5.25 -3.75 21.17
CA CYS A 112 5.03 -2.50 21.88
C CYS A 112 3.55 -2.26 22.19
N VAL A 113 2.65 -2.55 21.25
CA VAL A 113 1.19 -2.46 21.45
C VAL A 113 0.74 -3.45 22.51
N LEU A 114 1.23 -4.69 22.48
CA LEU A 114 0.97 -5.69 23.51
C LEU A 114 1.43 -5.20 24.90
N CYS A 115 2.65 -4.65 25.01
CA CYS A 115 3.14 -4.07 26.25
C CYS A 115 2.26 -2.90 26.74
N VAL A 116 1.80 -2.04 25.83
CA VAL A 116 0.87 -0.95 26.19
C VAL A 116 -0.42 -1.50 26.80
N GLY A 117 -0.98 -2.55 26.20
CA GLY A 117 -2.17 -3.24 26.71
C GLY A 117 -1.95 -3.85 28.08
N LEU A 118 -0.82 -4.54 28.29
CA LEU A 118 -0.48 -5.20 29.56
C LEU A 118 -0.17 -4.23 30.70
N SER A 119 0.39 -3.05 30.40
CA SER A 119 0.77 -2.04 31.40
C SER A 119 -0.36 -1.05 31.74
N GLY A 120 -1.63 -1.39 31.55
CA GLY A 120 -2.77 -0.55 31.94
C GLY A 120 -4.08 -1.33 31.89
N ASP A 121 -5.21 -0.64 32.05
CA ASP A 121 -6.54 -1.28 32.00
C ASP A 121 -7.01 -1.63 30.57
N GLY A 122 -6.08 -1.77 29.62
CA GLY A 122 -6.35 -1.79 28.18
C GLY A 122 -7.33 -2.88 27.75
N PHE A 123 -7.29 -4.07 28.36
CA PHE A 123 -8.06 -5.22 27.89
C PHE A 123 -9.54 -5.27 28.34
N HIS A 124 -10.12 -4.16 28.78
CA HIS A 124 -11.48 -4.14 29.37
C HIS A 124 -12.54 -3.46 28.49
N LYS A 125 -12.22 -3.06 27.25
CA LYS A 125 -13.21 -2.41 26.40
C LYS A 125 -14.16 -3.43 25.78
N ASN A 126 -15.45 -3.29 26.13
CA ASN A 126 -16.55 -3.99 25.50
C ASN A 126 -16.96 -3.27 24.21
N GLY A 127 -17.23 -4.04 23.15
CA GLY A 127 -17.77 -3.54 21.89
C GLY A 127 -18.52 -4.66 21.16
N ASP A 128 -19.30 -4.29 20.14
CA ASP A 128 -20.07 -5.25 19.37
C ASP A 128 -19.15 -6.19 18.58
N LEU A 129 -19.23 -7.51 18.87
CA LEU A 129 -18.41 -8.53 18.19
C LEU A 129 -18.66 -8.59 16.68
N ILE A 130 -19.85 -8.20 16.21
CA ILE A 130 -20.22 -8.25 14.80
C ILE A 130 -20.98 -6.98 14.42
N ASN A 131 -20.37 -6.15 13.58
CA ASN A 131 -21.03 -5.00 12.97
C ASN A 131 -20.89 -5.05 11.45
N PHE A 132 -22.02 -5.26 10.75
CA PHE A 132 -22.05 -5.37 9.29
C PHE A 132 -22.01 -4.02 8.57
N LYS A 133 -22.20 -2.88 9.26
CA LYS A 133 -22.22 -1.55 8.62
C LYS A 133 -20.87 -1.18 8.00
N GLY A 134 -19.76 -1.59 8.62
CA GLY A 134 -18.41 -1.35 8.15
C GLY A 134 -17.86 -2.40 7.18
N LEU A 135 -18.64 -3.45 6.85
CA LEU A 135 -18.14 -4.60 6.10
C LEU A 135 -17.49 -4.23 4.75
N PRO A 136 -18.05 -3.33 3.91
CA PRO A 136 -17.42 -2.96 2.64
C PRO A 136 -16.04 -2.27 2.81
N THR A 137 -15.92 -1.40 3.81
CA THR A 137 -14.67 -0.71 4.15
C THR A 137 -13.64 -1.72 4.68
N THR A 138 -14.04 -2.59 5.62
CA THR A 138 -13.19 -3.66 6.16
C THR A 138 -12.65 -4.58 5.06
N VAL A 139 -13.52 -5.07 4.17
CA VAL A 139 -13.11 -5.92 3.04
C VAL A 139 -12.13 -5.19 2.13
N SER A 140 -12.30 -3.87 1.96
CA SER A 140 -11.40 -3.04 1.14
C SER A 140 -10.03 -2.86 1.78
N LEU A 141 -9.96 -2.60 3.09
CA LEU A 141 -8.72 -2.57 3.85
C LEU A 141 -7.99 -3.93 3.82
N TYR A 142 -8.72 -5.03 3.99
CA TYR A 142 -8.13 -6.38 3.87
C TYR A 142 -7.51 -6.63 2.49
N LYS A 143 -8.20 -6.26 1.40
CA LYS A 143 -7.65 -6.38 0.04
C LYS A 143 -6.38 -5.54 -0.10
N PHE A 144 -6.38 -4.30 0.40
CA PHE A 144 -5.20 -3.43 0.39
C PHE A 144 -3.99 -4.09 1.06
N CYS A 145 -4.18 -4.68 2.25
CA CYS A 145 -3.12 -5.36 3.01
C CYS A 145 -2.46 -6.55 2.29
N TYR A 146 -3.14 -7.15 1.30
CA TYR A 146 -2.64 -8.28 0.50
C TYR A 146 -2.29 -7.91 -0.95
N GLY A 147 -2.27 -6.60 -1.26
CA GLY A 147 -1.84 -6.07 -2.55
C GLY A 147 -0.33 -6.24 -2.79
N ALA A 148 0.06 -7.33 -3.45
CA ALA A 148 1.46 -7.58 -3.83
C ALA A 148 1.65 -8.04 -5.29
N HIS A 149 0.53 -8.19 -6.01
CA HIS A 149 0.46 -8.90 -7.29
C HIS A 149 1.30 -8.25 -8.40
N ALA A 150 1.39 -6.92 -8.42
CA ALA A 150 2.23 -6.20 -9.37
C ALA A 150 3.74 -6.46 -9.19
N MET A 151 4.18 -6.79 -7.97
CA MET A 151 5.59 -6.99 -7.64
C MET A 151 6.05 -8.45 -7.80
N PHE A 152 5.12 -9.39 -7.90
CA PHE A 152 5.41 -10.82 -8.04
C PHE A 152 6.35 -11.16 -9.21
N PRO A 153 6.21 -10.55 -10.40
CA PRO A 153 7.14 -10.82 -11.51
C PRO A 153 8.58 -10.44 -11.18
N THR A 154 8.80 -9.28 -10.58
CA THR A 154 10.13 -8.83 -10.17
C THR A 154 10.72 -9.78 -9.14
N ILE A 155 9.96 -10.14 -8.10
CA ILE A 155 10.39 -11.11 -7.08
C ILE A 155 10.75 -12.46 -7.74
N TYR A 156 9.88 -12.98 -8.60
CA TYR A 156 10.11 -14.25 -9.30
C TYR A 156 11.41 -14.25 -10.11
N LEU A 157 11.71 -13.16 -10.81
CA LEU A 157 12.91 -13.04 -11.63
C LEU A 157 14.18 -12.85 -10.81
N SER A 158 14.09 -12.20 -9.65
CA SER A 158 15.20 -12.03 -8.71
C SER A 158 15.53 -13.31 -7.91
N MET A 159 14.68 -14.33 -7.94
CA MET A 159 14.94 -15.59 -7.23
C MET A 159 15.96 -16.47 -7.94
N LYS A 160 17.04 -16.84 -7.23
CA LYS A 160 18.01 -17.85 -7.70
C LYS A 160 17.36 -19.20 -8.01
N ARG A 161 16.39 -19.64 -7.19
CA ARG A 161 15.63 -20.89 -7.36
C ARG A 161 14.14 -20.60 -7.57
N LYS A 162 13.76 -20.34 -8.82
CA LYS A 162 12.38 -20.01 -9.24
C LYS A 162 11.34 -21.07 -8.86
N SER A 163 11.74 -22.35 -8.75
CA SER A 163 10.85 -23.44 -8.31
C SER A 163 10.29 -23.24 -6.89
N GLN A 164 10.99 -22.50 -6.03
CA GLN A 164 10.59 -22.21 -4.65
C GLN A 164 9.59 -21.06 -4.52
N PHE A 165 9.30 -20.34 -5.62
CA PHE A 165 8.42 -19.17 -5.59
C PHE A 165 7.06 -19.41 -4.90
N PRO A 166 6.33 -20.51 -5.17
CA PRO A 166 5.06 -20.76 -4.47
C PRO A 166 5.22 -20.93 -2.95
N ILE A 167 6.29 -21.61 -2.52
CA ILE A 167 6.55 -21.84 -1.09
C ILE A 167 6.89 -20.51 -0.41
N VAL A 168 7.71 -19.67 -1.04
CA VAL A 168 8.03 -18.33 -0.53
C VAL A 168 6.77 -17.51 -0.37
N LEU A 169 5.88 -17.49 -1.37
CA LEU A 169 4.60 -16.78 -1.26
C LEU A 169 3.76 -17.31 -0.09
N ILE A 170 3.57 -18.62 0.02
CA ILE A 170 2.77 -19.22 1.11
C ILE A 170 3.31 -18.80 2.47
N ILE A 171 4.62 -18.94 2.70
CA ILE A 171 5.25 -18.55 3.97
C ILE A 171 5.08 -17.05 4.23
N SER A 172 5.34 -16.20 3.24
CA SER A 172 5.19 -14.75 3.38
C SER A 172 3.76 -14.35 3.72
N PHE A 173 2.76 -14.89 3.04
CA PHE A 173 1.36 -14.60 3.32
C PHE A 173 0.92 -15.13 4.69
N LEU A 174 1.39 -16.30 5.13
CA LEU A 174 1.11 -16.82 6.48
C LEU A 174 1.68 -15.91 7.57
N VAL A 175 2.92 -15.45 7.41
CA VAL A 175 3.55 -14.52 8.36
C VAL A 175 2.76 -13.20 8.39
N CYS A 176 2.48 -12.59 7.23
CA CYS A 176 1.70 -11.36 7.16
C CYS A 176 0.30 -11.51 7.79
N THR A 177 -0.42 -12.59 7.45
CA THR A 177 -1.75 -12.87 8.01
C THR A 177 -1.70 -12.99 9.53
N THR A 178 -0.72 -13.72 10.05
CA THR A 178 -0.55 -13.90 11.49
C THR A 178 -0.30 -12.56 12.19
N THR A 179 0.61 -11.73 11.66
CA THR A 179 0.88 -10.39 12.21
C THR A 179 -0.36 -9.50 12.16
N TYR A 180 -1.11 -9.52 11.05
CA TYR A 180 -2.34 -8.73 10.91
C TYR A 180 -3.43 -9.18 11.89
N VAL A 181 -3.65 -10.49 12.05
CA VAL A 181 -4.65 -11.03 12.99
C VAL A 181 -4.29 -10.67 14.42
N ILE A 182 -3.02 -10.85 14.82
CA ILE A 182 -2.57 -10.47 16.17
C ILE A 182 -2.79 -8.97 16.40
N MET A 183 -2.38 -8.12 15.46
CA MET A 183 -2.53 -6.68 15.59
C MET A 183 -4.00 -6.24 15.61
N ALA A 184 -4.87 -6.88 14.82
CA ALA A 184 -6.30 -6.62 14.81
C ALA A 184 -6.96 -7.00 16.14
N ILE A 185 -6.63 -8.18 16.68
CA ILE A 185 -7.12 -8.62 18.00
C ILE A 185 -6.65 -7.64 19.08
N LEU A 186 -5.36 -7.29 19.11
CA LEU A 186 -4.83 -6.35 20.09
C LEU A 186 -5.47 -4.98 19.97
N GLY A 187 -5.59 -4.44 18.75
CA GLY A 187 -6.24 -3.14 18.51
C GLY A 187 -7.68 -3.13 19.02
N TYR A 188 -8.45 -4.16 18.70
CA TYR A 188 -9.85 -4.25 19.10
C TYR A 188 -10.02 -4.47 20.61
N VAL A 189 -9.28 -5.40 21.22
CA VAL A 189 -9.44 -5.66 22.66
C VAL A 189 -8.94 -4.49 23.52
N ILE A 190 -7.92 -3.74 23.05
CA ILE A 190 -7.39 -2.59 23.78
C ILE A 190 -8.28 -1.34 23.62
N TYR A 191 -8.78 -1.08 22.40
CA TYR A 191 -9.43 0.19 22.08
C TYR A 191 -10.92 0.10 21.73
N GLY A 192 -11.46 -1.09 21.47
CA GLY A 192 -12.88 -1.31 21.16
C GLY A 192 -13.32 -0.53 19.91
N GLU A 193 -14.46 0.14 20.02
CA GLU A 193 -15.00 1.01 18.96
C GLU A 193 -14.22 2.32 18.78
N ASP A 194 -13.34 2.68 19.73
CA ASP A 194 -12.55 3.91 19.66
C ASP A 194 -11.26 3.77 18.83
N VAL A 195 -11.04 2.61 18.18
CA VAL A 195 -9.91 2.41 17.27
C VAL A 195 -9.92 3.49 16.18
N GLN A 196 -8.84 4.23 16.07
CA GLN A 196 -8.64 5.24 15.04
C GLN A 196 -8.18 4.58 13.73
N SER A 197 -8.14 5.35 12.64
CA SER A 197 -7.64 4.88 11.33
C SER A 197 -6.24 4.27 11.36
N GLN A 198 -5.47 4.59 12.41
CA GLN A 198 -4.17 3.99 12.70
C GLN A 198 -4.09 3.71 14.20
N VAL A 199 -3.76 2.49 14.61
CA VAL A 199 -3.66 2.14 16.04
C VAL A 199 -2.62 2.99 16.78
N THR A 200 -1.61 3.51 16.09
CA THR A 200 -0.65 4.45 16.69
C THR A 200 -1.30 5.71 17.21
N LEU A 201 -2.39 6.17 16.59
CA LEU A 201 -3.15 7.33 17.04
C LEU A 201 -3.93 7.07 18.33
N ASN A 202 -4.09 5.81 18.73
CA ASN A 202 -4.62 5.45 20.04
C ASN A 202 -3.54 5.29 21.14
N LEU A 203 -2.27 5.09 20.78
CA LEU A 203 -1.21 4.82 21.76
C LEU A 203 -0.96 6.00 22.73
N PRO A 204 -0.91 5.78 24.05
CA PRO A 204 -0.66 6.87 25.01
C PRO A 204 0.80 7.33 24.93
N THR A 205 1.04 8.60 24.61
CA THR A 205 2.38 9.16 24.41
C THR A 205 3.25 9.15 25.66
N GLU A 206 2.67 8.96 26.85
CA GLU A 206 3.43 8.89 28.11
C GLU A 206 4.20 7.57 28.28
N LYS A 207 3.77 6.49 27.61
CA LYS A 207 4.41 5.17 27.76
C LYS A 207 5.65 5.06 26.85
N ALA A 208 6.74 4.50 27.38
CA ALA A 208 7.96 4.27 26.61
C ALA A 208 7.71 3.33 25.41
N SER A 209 6.99 2.22 25.61
CA SER A 209 6.61 1.29 24.54
C SER A 209 5.79 1.95 23.43
N ALA A 210 4.89 2.87 23.79
CA ALA A 210 4.12 3.65 22.82
C ALA A 210 5.02 4.56 21.98
N LYS A 211 5.95 5.30 22.61
CA LYS A 211 6.92 6.14 21.88
C LYS A 211 7.77 5.31 20.92
N VAL A 212 8.27 4.15 21.36
CA VAL A 212 9.05 3.23 20.51
C VAL A 212 8.24 2.77 19.29
N ALA A 213 6.97 2.39 19.47
CA ALA A 213 6.10 2.01 18.37
C ALA A 213 5.90 3.15 17.36
N ILE A 214 5.62 4.37 17.86
CA ILE A 214 5.40 5.55 17.00
C ILE A 214 6.67 5.88 16.21
N TYR A 215 7.84 5.96 16.86
CA TYR A 215 9.11 6.24 16.16
C TYR A 215 9.49 5.13 15.16
N THR A 216 9.20 3.87 15.48
CA THR A 216 9.45 2.74 14.58
C THR A 216 8.58 2.84 13.32
N ILE A 217 7.32 3.26 13.47
CA ILE A 217 6.43 3.51 12.32
C ILE A 217 6.90 4.71 11.50
N LEU A 218 7.36 5.79 12.14
CA LEU A 218 7.91 6.97 11.46
C LEU A 218 9.22 6.67 10.67
N ALA A 219 9.97 5.65 11.06
CA ALA A 219 11.15 5.23 10.29
C ALA A 219 10.77 4.53 8.97
N GLY A 220 9.59 3.92 8.90
CA GLY A 220 9.15 3.10 7.78
C GLY A 220 8.99 3.88 6.47
N PRO A 221 8.13 4.91 6.41
CA PRO A 221 7.93 5.74 5.22
C PRO A 221 9.21 6.34 4.64
N ILE A 222 10.14 6.79 5.48
CA ILE A 222 11.44 7.36 5.05
C ILE A 222 12.16 6.42 4.08
N THR A 223 12.12 5.12 4.38
CA THR A 223 12.81 4.08 3.61
C THR A 223 11.94 3.52 2.47
N LYS A 224 10.63 3.34 2.71
CA LYS A 224 9.70 2.71 1.75
C LYS A 224 9.21 3.65 0.67
N TYR A 225 9.18 4.95 0.92
CA TYR A 225 8.61 5.92 -0.01
C TYR A 225 9.39 5.95 -1.34
N ALA A 226 10.72 6.00 -1.27
CA ALA A 226 11.56 5.95 -2.47
C ALA A 226 11.33 4.66 -3.29
N LEU A 227 11.17 3.52 -2.61
CA LEU A 227 10.91 2.23 -3.26
C LEU A 227 9.55 2.18 -3.95
N THR A 228 8.58 2.90 -3.41
CA THR A 228 7.22 2.97 -3.94
C THR A 228 7.15 3.90 -5.16
N ILE A 229 7.88 5.01 -5.14
CA ILE A 229 7.92 5.98 -6.24
C ILE A 229 8.84 5.55 -7.39
N MET A 230 9.91 4.80 -7.13
CA MET A 230 10.90 4.42 -8.15
C MET A 230 10.27 3.72 -9.36
N PRO A 231 9.37 2.73 -9.23
CA PRO A 231 8.73 2.10 -10.39
C PRO A 231 7.89 3.07 -11.21
N ILE A 232 7.26 4.07 -10.58
CA ILE A 232 6.48 5.11 -11.27
C ILE A 232 7.41 6.05 -12.02
N ALA A 233 8.49 6.51 -11.37
CA ALA A 233 9.49 7.36 -12.00
C ALA A 233 10.12 6.66 -13.22
N ASN A 234 10.57 5.42 -13.06
CA ASN A 234 11.14 4.61 -14.13
C ASN A 234 10.11 4.38 -15.25
N ALA A 235 8.83 4.19 -14.92
CA ALA A 235 7.79 4.09 -15.94
C ALA A 235 7.71 5.36 -16.78
N ILE A 236 7.70 6.55 -16.15
CA ILE A 236 7.66 7.85 -16.86
C ILE A 236 8.93 8.06 -17.70
N GLU A 237 10.10 7.82 -17.11
CA GLU A 237 11.40 7.99 -17.78
C GLU A 237 11.52 7.11 -19.03
N ASN A 238 10.98 5.88 -18.99
CA ASN A 238 10.99 4.98 -20.15
C ASN A 238 10.17 5.50 -21.34
N TYR A 239 9.19 6.40 -21.14
CA TYR A 239 8.48 7.06 -22.25
C TYR A 239 9.17 8.31 -22.76
N LEU A 240 10.23 8.78 -22.09
CA LEU A 240 11.03 9.90 -22.59
C LEU A 240 11.87 9.50 -23.81
N PRO A 241 12.20 10.46 -24.69
CA PRO A 241 13.20 10.29 -25.74
C PRO A 241 14.53 9.82 -25.15
N VAL A 242 15.26 8.96 -25.88
CA VAL A 242 16.51 8.32 -25.42
C VAL A 242 17.51 9.32 -24.86
N LYS A 243 17.60 10.52 -25.44
CA LYS A 243 18.48 11.63 -24.98
C LYS A 243 18.28 12.02 -23.50
N TYR A 244 17.09 11.79 -22.94
CA TYR A 244 16.70 12.26 -21.62
C TYR A 244 16.60 11.16 -20.56
N ARG A 245 16.74 9.89 -20.94
CA ARG A 245 16.52 8.74 -20.04
C ARG A 245 17.56 8.63 -18.92
N ASP A 246 18.81 8.98 -19.20
CA ASP A 246 19.92 8.86 -18.24
C ASP A 246 20.32 10.21 -17.62
N ASN A 247 19.45 11.23 -17.72
CA ASN A 247 19.74 12.54 -17.17
C ASN A 247 19.29 12.63 -15.70
N ASN A 248 20.27 12.65 -14.79
CA ASN A 248 20.04 12.76 -13.34
C ASN A 248 19.16 13.94 -12.94
N ILE A 249 19.25 15.07 -13.64
CA ILE A 249 18.43 16.26 -13.34
C ILE A 249 16.97 15.99 -13.68
N ILE A 250 16.70 15.37 -14.84
CA ILE A 250 15.34 15.03 -15.26
C ILE A 250 14.74 13.97 -14.33
N SER A 251 15.51 12.94 -13.96
CA SER A 251 15.08 11.94 -12.98
C SER A 251 14.73 12.58 -11.63
N ALA A 252 15.59 13.48 -11.13
CA ALA A 252 15.34 14.22 -9.90
C ALA A 252 14.07 15.08 -10.01
N MET A 253 13.87 15.81 -11.12
CA MET A 253 12.66 16.61 -11.37
C MET A 253 11.39 15.75 -11.39
N ILE A 254 11.41 14.58 -12.03
CA ILE A 254 10.28 13.65 -12.07
C ILE A 254 9.94 13.17 -10.66
N LYS A 255 10.94 12.68 -9.91
CA LYS A 255 10.76 12.18 -8.54
C LYS A 255 10.26 13.27 -7.60
N THR A 256 10.81 14.48 -7.70
CA THR A 256 10.35 15.63 -6.90
C THR A 256 8.93 16.05 -7.29
N SER A 257 8.56 16.03 -8.57
CA SER A 257 7.19 16.32 -9.03
C SER A 257 6.19 15.28 -8.52
N LEU A 258 6.54 14.00 -8.55
CA LEU A 258 5.73 12.93 -7.96
C LEU A 258 5.54 13.12 -6.45
N LEU A 259 6.60 13.52 -5.73
CA LEU A 259 6.51 13.85 -4.30
C LEU A 259 5.63 15.07 -4.02
N VAL A 260 5.73 16.14 -4.82
CA VAL A 260 4.88 17.33 -4.66
C VAL A 260 3.41 16.97 -4.84
N SER A 261 3.10 16.20 -5.89
CA SER A 261 1.73 15.87 -6.26
C SER A 261 1.07 14.89 -5.28
N THR A 262 1.81 13.92 -4.73
CA THR A 262 1.33 13.03 -3.65
C THR A 262 1.09 13.79 -2.34
N VAL A 263 1.89 14.82 -2.03
CA VAL A 263 1.62 15.71 -0.88
C VAL A 263 0.31 16.47 -1.06
N VAL A 264 0.03 16.96 -2.28
CA VAL A 264 -1.26 17.60 -2.58
C VAL A 264 -2.41 16.61 -2.34
N LEU A 265 -2.30 15.38 -2.82
CA LEU A 265 -3.31 14.35 -2.52
C LEU A 265 -3.42 14.05 -1.02
N ALA A 266 -2.31 13.95 -0.29
CA ALA A 266 -2.32 13.68 1.15
C ALA A 266 -3.03 14.78 1.95
N ILE A 267 -3.00 16.03 1.45
CA ILE A 267 -3.76 17.16 2.00
C ILE A 267 -5.25 17.04 1.67
N VAL A 268 -5.60 16.60 0.46
CA VAL A 268 -7.01 16.45 0.03
C VAL A 268 -7.70 15.28 0.74
N PHE A 269 -6.99 14.18 1.01
CA PHE A 269 -7.58 13.03 1.67
C PHE A 269 -7.71 13.22 3.19
N PRO A 270 -8.89 12.91 3.77
CA PRO A 270 -9.19 13.21 5.16
C PRO A 270 -8.47 12.29 6.15
N SER A 271 -8.25 11.02 5.78
CA SER A 271 -7.63 10.02 6.66
C SER A 271 -6.83 8.97 5.89
N PHE A 272 -5.93 8.29 6.61
CA PHE A 272 -5.19 7.14 6.08
C PHE A 272 -6.13 6.00 5.63
N GLU A 273 -7.19 5.76 6.41
CA GLU A 273 -8.21 4.76 6.11
C GLU A 273 -8.92 5.05 4.78
N SER A 274 -9.26 6.31 4.50
CA SER A 274 -9.94 6.69 3.26
C SER A 274 -9.11 6.34 2.02
N VAL A 275 -7.81 6.67 2.04
CA VAL A 275 -6.89 6.38 0.92
C VAL A 275 -6.70 4.87 0.74
N THR A 276 -6.47 4.15 1.83
CA THR A 276 -6.18 2.71 1.77
C THR A 276 -7.41 1.88 1.42
N SER A 277 -8.59 2.26 1.94
CA SER A 277 -9.88 1.69 1.58
C SER A 277 -10.18 1.90 0.09
N LEU A 278 -10.01 3.13 -0.43
CA LEU A 278 -10.21 3.41 -1.86
C LEU A 278 -9.25 2.61 -2.75
N SER A 279 -7.96 2.55 -2.38
CA SER A 279 -6.95 1.79 -3.11
C SER A 279 -7.29 0.29 -3.14
N GLY A 280 -7.66 -0.28 -2.00
CA GLY A 280 -8.07 -1.68 -1.87
C GLY A 280 -9.38 -2.02 -2.61
N ALA A 281 -10.32 -1.09 -2.65
CA ALA A 281 -11.60 -1.25 -3.32
C ALA A 281 -11.49 -1.18 -4.85
N ALA A 282 -10.76 -0.19 -5.37
CA ALA A 282 -10.68 0.06 -6.81
C ALA A 282 -9.43 -0.58 -7.44
N LEU A 283 -8.25 -0.18 -6.97
CA LEU A 283 -7.00 -0.46 -7.67
C LEU A 283 -6.53 -1.89 -7.45
N ILE A 284 -6.57 -2.38 -6.21
CA ILE A 284 -6.18 -3.77 -5.91
C ILE A 284 -7.12 -4.78 -6.59
N ILE A 285 -8.41 -4.49 -6.71
CA ILE A 285 -9.32 -5.39 -7.44
C ILE A 285 -8.92 -5.50 -8.90
N ILE A 286 -8.58 -4.38 -9.54
CA ILE A 286 -8.16 -4.38 -10.93
C ILE A 286 -6.80 -5.10 -11.08
N VAL A 287 -5.80 -4.75 -10.27
CA VAL A 287 -4.43 -5.26 -10.39
C VAL A 287 -4.27 -6.70 -9.88
N SER A 288 -4.97 -7.09 -8.83
CA SER A 288 -4.78 -8.40 -8.17
C SER A 288 -5.80 -9.45 -8.58
N PHE A 289 -7.00 -9.06 -9.03
CA PHE A 289 -8.06 -10.00 -9.38
C PHE A 289 -8.39 -9.94 -10.87
N VAL A 290 -8.84 -8.79 -11.39
CA VAL A 290 -9.35 -8.69 -12.76
C VAL A 290 -8.25 -8.92 -13.80
N LEU A 291 -7.15 -8.16 -13.74
CA LEU A 291 -6.09 -8.23 -14.73
C LEU A 291 -5.38 -9.60 -14.77
N PRO A 292 -4.97 -10.22 -13.65
CA PRO A 292 -4.32 -11.53 -13.69
C PRO A 292 -5.23 -12.63 -14.24
N CYS A 293 -6.51 -12.64 -13.83
CA CYS A 293 -7.50 -13.59 -14.34
C CYS A 293 -7.75 -13.40 -15.83
N ALA A 294 -7.96 -12.16 -16.28
CA ALA A 294 -8.16 -11.85 -17.69
C ALA A 294 -6.94 -12.25 -18.55
N CYS A 295 -5.73 -11.96 -18.09
CA CYS A 295 -4.50 -12.35 -18.77
C CYS A 295 -4.36 -13.87 -18.82
N TYR A 296 -4.63 -14.57 -17.73
CA TYR A 296 -4.54 -16.03 -17.67
C TYR A 296 -5.53 -16.70 -18.63
N LEU A 297 -6.79 -16.28 -18.63
CA LEU A 297 -7.82 -16.79 -19.55
C LEU A 297 -7.43 -16.58 -21.02
N LYS A 298 -6.86 -15.40 -21.33
CA LYS A 298 -6.49 -15.04 -22.69
C LYS A 298 -5.26 -15.80 -23.18
N ILE A 299 -4.20 -15.89 -22.37
CA ILE A 299 -2.94 -16.57 -22.72
C ILE A 299 -3.17 -18.07 -22.94
N PHE A 300 -3.90 -18.72 -22.03
CA PHE A 300 -4.14 -20.17 -22.10
C PHE A 300 -5.39 -20.55 -22.91
N LYS A 301 -6.06 -19.57 -23.53
CA LYS A 301 -7.28 -19.75 -24.35
C LYS A 301 -8.38 -20.57 -23.65
N LEU A 302 -8.46 -20.48 -22.32
CA LEU A 302 -9.43 -21.23 -21.50
C LEU A 302 -10.88 -20.82 -21.77
N TYR A 303 -11.10 -19.62 -22.33
CA TYR A 303 -12.43 -19.19 -22.79
C TYR A 303 -13.01 -20.05 -23.92
N ARG A 304 -12.18 -20.89 -24.57
CA ARG A 304 -12.61 -21.74 -25.68
C ARG A 304 -13.27 -23.05 -25.22
N SER A 305 -13.07 -23.46 -23.97
CA SER A 305 -13.76 -24.58 -23.35
C SER A 305 -14.48 -24.10 -22.09
N PHE A 306 -15.78 -24.38 -21.97
CA PHE A 306 -16.57 -24.13 -20.75
C PHE A 306 -16.20 -25.12 -19.63
N GLY A 307 -14.91 -25.23 -19.32
CA GLY A 307 -14.39 -26.07 -18.25
C GLY A 307 -14.58 -25.44 -16.88
N VAL A 308 -14.38 -26.25 -15.83
CA VAL A 308 -14.46 -25.81 -14.42
C VAL A 308 -13.56 -24.61 -14.14
N ASP A 309 -12.32 -24.62 -14.66
CA ASP A 309 -11.37 -23.52 -14.51
C ASP A 309 -11.93 -22.18 -15.01
N PHE A 310 -12.63 -22.17 -16.15
CA PHE A 310 -13.24 -20.96 -16.70
C PHE A 310 -14.35 -20.43 -15.79
N VAL A 311 -15.25 -21.31 -15.34
CA VAL A 311 -16.38 -20.95 -14.46
C VAL A 311 -15.86 -20.39 -13.13
N VAL A 312 -14.87 -21.04 -12.53
CA VAL A 312 -14.26 -20.59 -11.26
C VAL A 312 -13.60 -19.22 -11.43
N ILE A 313 -12.81 -19.03 -12.49
CA ILE A 313 -12.13 -17.74 -12.72
C ILE A 313 -13.14 -16.62 -12.98
N MET A 314 -14.17 -16.87 -13.80
CA MET A 314 -15.20 -15.87 -14.07
C MET A 314 -16.01 -15.54 -12.82
N GLY A 315 -16.36 -16.55 -12.00
CA GLY A 315 -17.02 -16.34 -10.72
C GLY A 315 -16.19 -15.46 -9.77
N LEU A 316 -14.87 -15.71 -9.68
CA LEU A 316 -13.96 -14.87 -8.91
C LEU A 316 -13.91 -13.42 -9.42
N VAL A 317 -13.85 -13.21 -10.73
CA VAL A 317 -13.84 -11.86 -11.32
C VAL A 317 -15.15 -11.13 -11.05
N VAL A 318 -16.30 -11.79 -11.24
CA VAL A 318 -17.62 -11.19 -10.97
C VAL A 318 -17.76 -10.85 -9.48
N LEU A 319 -17.40 -11.76 -8.57
CA LEU A 319 -17.45 -11.48 -7.14
C LEU A 319 -16.51 -10.33 -6.74
N ALA A 320 -15.27 -10.36 -7.21
CA ALA A 320 -14.30 -9.31 -6.92
C ALA A 320 -14.77 -7.94 -7.43
N THR A 321 -15.31 -7.88 -8.66
CA THR A 321 -15.83 -6.63 -9.22
C THR A 321 -17.05 -6.10 -8.47
N LEU A 322 -17.99 -6.96 -8.07
CA LEU A 322 -19.13 -6.56 -7.24
C LEU A 322 -18.68 -5.96 -5.90
N VAL A 323 -17.78 -6.67 -5.20
CA VAL A 323 -17.19 -6.19 -3.94
C VAL A 323 -16.41 -4.89 -4.15
N GLY A 324 -15.76 -4.72 -5.31
CA GLY A 324 -15.06 -3.49 -5.68
C GLY A 324 -15.98 -2.31 -5.88
N VAL A 325 -17.05 -2.49 -6.65
CA VAL A 325 -18.04 -1.43 -6.90
C VAL A 325 -18.67 -0.95 -5.58
N VAL A 326 -19.12 -1.89 -4.74
CA VAL A 326 -19.72 -1.56 -3.44
C VAL A 326 -18.69 -0.90 -2.51
N GLY A 327 -17.47 -1.44 -2.45
CA GLY A 327 -16.37 -0.89 -1.65
C GLY A 327 -16.01 0.53 -2.08
N THR A 328 -15.81 0.77 -3.38
CA THR A 328 -15.43 2.07 -3.92
C THR A 328 -16.52 3.11 -3.68
N TYR A 329 -17.79 2.75 -3.89
CA TYR A 329 -18.91 3.63 -3.54
C TYR A 329 -18.91 4.00 -2.06
N SER A 330 -18.68 3.03 -1.16
CA SER A 330 -18.58 3.26 0.27
C SER A 330 -17.42 4.18 0.63
N SER A 331 -16.20 3.89 0.15
CA SER A 331 -14.99 4.68 0.42
C SER A 331 -15.12 6.12 -0.08
N ILE A 332 -15.69 6.31 -1.28
CA ILE A 332 -15.91 7.65 -1.85
C ILE A 332 -16.93 8.41 -1.00
N ARG A 333 -18.07 7.79 -0.67
CA ARG A 333 -19.11 8.42 0.16
C ARG A 333 -18.57 8.81 1.53
N GLU A 334 -17.73 7.98 2.13
CA GLU A 334 -17.09 8.24 3.42
C GLU A 334 -16.07 9.39 3.30
N THR A 335 -15.23 9.38 2.27
CA THR A 335 -14.27 10.47 2.00
C THR A 335 -14.99 11.82 1.87
N PHE A 336 -16.07 11.90 1.10
CA PHE A 336 -16.81 13.16 0.89
C PHE A 336 -17.65 13.62 2.08
N LYS A 337 -17.92 12.77 3.07
CA LYS A 337 -18.58 13.21 4.30
C LYS A 337 -17.67 13.99 5.24
N HIS A 338 -16.36 13.84 5.07
CA HIS A 338 -15.33 14.41 5.95
C HIS A 338 -14.53 15.56 5.32
N VAL A 339 -14.86 15.94 4.08
CA VAL A 339 -14.30 17.10 3.35
C VAL A 339 -15.30 18.24 3.41
#